data_AF-A0A1G6TFJ1-F1
#
_entry.id   AF-A0A1G6TFJ1-F1
#
_cell.length_a   1.000
_cell.length_b   1.000
_cell.length_c   1.000
_cell.angle_alpha   90.00
_cell.angle_beta   90.00
_cell.angle_gamma   90.00
#
_symmetry.space_group_name_H-M   'P 1'
#
loop_
_entity.id
_entity.type
_entity.pdbx_description
1 polymer ?
#
loop_
_entity_poly.entity_id
_entity_poly.type
_entity_poly.pdbx_seq_one_letter_code
_entity_poly.pdbx_strand_id
1 'polypeptide(L)' 'MVSKIIESYEKLKEFPMMGADLSVKVNIKTDFRYLVSGNYIIFYRTDDEYVSIYCILYAGRDYLRILFPNEINLSYEDE' A
#
# COMPACT_ATOMS: atom_id res chain seq x y z
N MET A 1 -0.64 -2.26 -19.74
CA MET A 1 -0.54 -1.39 -18.54
C MET A 1 -1.27 -2.01 -17.37
N VAL A 2 -2.56 -2.32 -17.52
CA VAL A 2 -3.34 -3.10 -16.53
C VAL A 2 -2.80 -4.52 -16.33
N SER A 3 -2.40 -5.20 -17.40
CA SER A 3 -1.82 -6.56 -17.35
C SER A 3 -0.63 -6.69 -16.39
N LYS A 4 0.29 -5.72 -16.38
CA LYS A 4 1.43 -5.71 -15.44
C LYS A 4 1.01 -5.59 -13.98
N ILE A 5 -0.06 -4.85 -13.71
CA ILE A 5 -0.62 -4.70 -12.36
C ILE A 5 -1.23 -6.03 -11.91
N ILE A 6 -1.98 -6.68 -12.81
CA ILE A 6 -2.59 -8.00 -12.59
C ILE A 6 -1.50 -9.03 -12.28
N GLU A 7 -0.51 -9.16 -13.15
CA GLU A 7 0.63 -10.06 -12.95
C GLU A 7 1.37 -9.78 -11.63
N SER A 8 1.43 -8.52 -11.20
CA SER A 8 2.11 -8.13 -9.98
C SER A 8 1.34 -8.55 -8.72
N TYR A 9 0.03 -8.30 -8.65
CA TYR A 9 -0.74 -8.72 -7.48
C TYR A 9 -1.04 -10.24 -7.48
N GLU A 10 -1.07 -10.91 -8.64
CA GLU A 10 -1.25 -12.36 -8.69
C GLU A 10 -0.11 -13.12 -8.02
N LYS A 11 1.14 -12.63 -8.14
CA LYS A 11 2.31 -13.18 -7.43
C LYS A 11 2.18 -13.16 -5.91
N LEU A 12 1.31 -12.30 -5.37
CA LEU A 12 1.08 -12.26 -3.92
C LEU A 12 0.43 -13.54 -3.39
N LYS A 13 -0.25 -14.32 -4.25
CA LYS A 13 -0.78 -15.64 -3.85
C LYS A 13 0.32 -16.62 -3.44
N GLU A 14 1.46 -16.55 -4.13
CA GLU A 14 2.62 -17.41 -3.86
C GLU A 14 3.60 -16.76 -2.87
N PHE A 15 3.73 -15.43 -2.95
CA PHE A 15 4.70 -14.67 -2.17
C PHE A 15 4.04 -13.47 -1.45
N PRO A 16 3.16 -13.73 -0.46
CA PRO A 16 2.43 -12.67 0.24
C PRO A 16 3.36 -11.63 0.91
N MET A 17 4.57 -12.04 1.29
CA MET A 17 5.54 -11.16 1.97
C MET A 17 6.46 -10.37 1.02
N MET A 18 6.33 -10.52 -0.31
CA MET A 18 7.29 -9.91 -1.27
C MET A 18 7.23 -8.37 -1.33
N GLY A 19 6.09 -7.76 -1.00
CA GLY A 19 5.97 -6.33 -0.86
C GLY A 19 6.74 -5.81 0.34
N ALA A 20 7.21 -4.58 0.28
CA ALA A 20 7.91 -3.96 1.40
C ALA A 20 6.92 -3.51 2.48
N ASP A 21 7.35 -3.58 3.73
CA ASP A 21 6.60 -3.05 4.87
C ASP A 21 6.51 -1.52 4.77
N LEU A 22 5.29 -0.98 4.79
CA LEU A 22 5.07 0.46 4.70
C LEU A 22 5.50 1.19 5.98
N SER A 23 5.38 0.53 7.15
CA SER A 23 5.70 1.13 8.45
C SER A 23 7.17 1.57 8.55
N VAL A 24 8.07 0.95 7.78
CA VAL A 24 9.49 1.34 7.72
C VAL A 24 9.69 2.68 7.00
N LYS A 25 8.72 3.11 6.19
CA LYS A 25 8.81 4.35 5.40
C LYS A 25 7.99 5.50 5.95
N VAL A 26 7.09 5.24 6.90
CA VAL A 26 6.12 6.22 7.38
C VAL A 26 6.09 6.21 8.89
N ASN A 27 5.91 7.38 9.52
CA ASN A 27 5.79 7.47 10.97
C ASN A 27 4.36 7.19 11.46
N ILE A 28 3.67 6.25 10.81
CA ILE A 28 2.28 5.87 11.10
C ILE A 28 2.29 4.37 11.37
N LYS A 29 1.69 3.95 12.49
CA LYS A 29 1.56 2.52 12.81
C LYS A 29 0.61 1.88 11.81
N THR A 30 1.14 0.99 10.98
CA THR A 30 0.38 0.31 9.93
C THR A 30 0.93 -1.09 9.68
N ASP A 31 0.06 -1.99 9.27
CA ASP A 31 0.35 -3.34 8.78
C ASP A 31 0.35 -3.41 7.24
N PHE A 32 0.20 -2.27 6.56
CA PHE A 32 0.22 -2.23 5.10
C PHE A 32 1.58 -2.64 4.55
N ARG A 33 1.53 -3.46 3.50
CA ARG A 33 2.66 -3.72 2.60
C ARG A 33 2.39 -3.06 1.25
N TYR A 34 3.45 -2.80 0.51
CA TYR A 34 3.31 -2.23 -0.83
C TYR A 34 4.24 -2.88 -1.86
N LEU A 35 3.77 -2.93 -3.11
CA LEU A 35 4.51 -3.40 -4.27
C LEU A 35 4.45 -2.33 -5.38
N VAL A 36 5.59 -1.99 -5.97
CA VAL A 36 5.66 -1.06 -7.11
C VAL A 36 5.51 -1.85 -8.41
N SER A 37 4.52 -1.50 -9.22
CA SER A 37 4.24 -2.09 -10.53
C SER A 37 4.19 -0.97 -11.59
N GLY A 38 5.35 -0.63 -12.14
CA GLY A 38 5.49 0.51 -13.05
C GLY A 38 5.15 1.82 -12.33
N ASN A 39 4.22 2.60 -12.88
CA ASN A 39 3.79 3.86 -12.29
C ASN A 39 2.68 3.71 -11.23
N TYR A 40 2.40 2.49 -10.79
CA TYR A 40 1.41 2.21 -9.76
C TYR A 40 2.03 1.54 -8.55
N ILE A 41 1.42 1.80 -7.40
CA ILE A 41 1.74 1.17 -6.12
C ILE A 41 0.50 0.39 -5.69
N ILE A 42 0.70 -0.89 -5.41
CA ILE A 42 -0.32 -1.80 -4.90
C ILE A 42 -0.14 -1.84 -3.38
N PHE A 43 -1.12 -1.34 -2.64
CA PHE A 43 -1.16 -1.42 -1.18
C PHE A 43 -2.05 -2.58 -0.76
N TYR A 44 -1.53 -3.44 0.11
CA TYR A 44 -2.20 -4.66 0.52
C TYR A 44 -1.85 -5.05 1.95
N ARG A 45 -2.64 -5.96 2.51
CA ARG A 45 -2.37 -6.64 3.78
C ARG A 45 -2.33 -8.14 3.53
N THR A 46 -1.65 -8.85 4.40
CA THR A 46 -1.66 -10.31 4.41
C THR A 46 -1.87 -10.80 5.83
N ASP A 47 -2.73 -11.80 5.98
CA ASP A 47 -2.83 -12.63 7.18
C ASP A 47 -2.40 -14.07 6.83
N ASP A 48 -2.73 -15.03 7.69
CA ASP A 48 -2.34 -16.44 7.51
C ASP A 48 -3.06 -17.13 6.34
N GLU A 49 -4.19 -16.59 5.86
CA GLU A 49 -5.05 -17.23 4.87
C GLU A 49 -5.21 -16.39 3.59
N TYR A 50 -5.21 -15.06 3.70
CA TYR A 50 -5.56 -14.16 2.61
C TYR A 50 -4.56 -13.01 2.40
N VAL A 51 -4.44 -12.63 1.13
CA VAL A 51 -3.88 -11.34 0.70
C VAL A 51 -5.03 -10.44 0.29
N SER A 52 -5.21 -9.34 1.00
CA SER A 52 -6.25 -8.34 0.74
C SER A 52 -5.65 -7.11 0.08
N ILE A 53 -5.98 -6.88 -1.20
CA ILE A 53 -5.61 -5.65 -1.91
C ILE A 53 -6.51 -4.52 -1.38
N TYR A 54 -5.90 -3.52 -0.76
CA TYR A 54 -6.64 -2.36 -0.23
C TYR A 54 -6.88 -1.32 -1.32
N CYS A 55 -5.82 -0.94 -2.05
CA CYS A 55 -5.94 -0.02 -3.18
C CYS A 55 -4.73 -0.10 -4.12
N ILE A 56 -4.94 0.28 -5.38
CA ILE A 56 -3.89 0.43 -6.37
C ILE A 56 -3.87 1.88 -6.82
N LEU A 57 -2.79 2.59 -6.53
CA LEU A 57 -2.68 4.04 -6.72
C LEU A 57 -1.57 4.39 -7.69
N TYR A 58 -1.77 5.43 -8.49
CA TYR A 58 -0.68 6.02 -9.26
C TYR A 58 0.39 6.59 -8.31
N ALA A 59 1.66 6.29 -8.54
CA ALA A 59 2.76 6.60 -7.63
C ALA A 59 2.97 8.10 -7.37
N GLY A 60 2.50 8.97 -8.28
CA GLY A 60 2.55 10.43 -8.11
C GLY A 60 1.39 11.01 -7.28
N ARG A 61 0.47 10.18 -6.75
CA ARG A 61 -0.56 10.63 -5.82
C ARG A 61 0.01 10.68 -4.40
N ASP A 62 -0.53 11.59 -3.59
CA ASP A 62 -0.33 11.56 -2.13
C ASP A 62 -1.09 10.37 -1.53
N TYR A 63 -0.45 9.21 -1.54
CA TYR A 63 -1.02 7.99 -1.02
C TYR A 63 -1.15 8.00 0.50
N LEU A 64 -0.36 8.82 1.23
CA LEU A 64 -0.47 8.88 2.69
C LEU A 64 -1.80 9.49 3.11
N ARG A 65 -2.21 10.58 2.46
CA ARG A 65 -3.52 11.19 2.70
C ARG A 65 -4.69 10.27 2.32
N ILE A 66 -4.49 9.40 1.33
CA ILE A 66 -5.52 8.43 0.90
C ILE A 66 -5.61 7.25 1.89
N LEU A 67 -4.47 6.71 2.33
CA LEU A 67 -4.42 5.55 3.23
C LEU A 67 -4.73 5.92 4.68
N PHE A 68 -4.34 7.12 5.11
CA PHE A 68 -4.41 7.56 6.51
C PHE A 68 -5.02 8.97 6.62
N PRO A 69 -6.26 9.20 6.15
CA PRO A 69 -6.85 10.53 6.15
C PRO A 69 -6.91 11.14 7.54
N ASN A 70 -7.19 10.36 8.59
CA ASN A 70 -7.32 10.86 9.96
C ASN A 70 -5.97 11.19 10.60
N GLU A 71 -4.91 10.42 10.30
CA GLU A 71 -3.58 10.62 10.87
C GLU A 71 -2.90 11.88 10.29
N ILE A 72 -3.17 12.20 9.03
CA ILE A 72 -2.60 13.37 8.36
C ILE A 72 -3.40 14.65 8.67
N ASN A 73 -4.70 14.56 8.94
CA ASN A 73 -5.49 15.75 9.30
C ASN A 73 -5.19 16.24 10.73
N LEU A 74 -4.79 15.35 11.64
CA LEU A 74 -4.40 15.73 13.01
C LEU A 74 -3.14 16.59 13.08
N SER A 75 -2.29 16.61 12.04
CA SER A 75 -1.10 17.48 12.02
C SER A 75 -1.38 18.93 11.66
N TYR A 76 -2.62 19.30 11.31
CA TYR A 76 -3.01 20.66 10.91
C TYR A 76 -3.99 21.33 11.87
N GLU A 77 -4.49 20.64 12.89
CA GLU A 77 -5.38 21.21 13.91
C GLU A 77 -4.65 21.64 15.19
N ASP A 78 -3.33 21.45 15.25
CA ASP A 78 -2.44 21.80 16.39
C ASP A 78 -1.57 23.07 16.14
N GLU A 79 -1.95 23.96 15.21
CA GLU A 79 -1.36 25.32 15.04
C GLU A 79 -2.34 26.45 15.41
#